data_AF-A0A2N8ZGT9-F1
#
_entry.id   AF-A0A2N8ZGT9-F1
#
_cell.length_a   1.000
_cell.length_b   1.000
_cell.length_c   1.000
_cell.angle_alpha   90.00
_cell.angle_beta   90.00
_cell.angle_gamma   90.00
#
_symmetry.space_group_name_H-M   'P 1'
#
loop_
_entity.id
_entity.type
_entity.pdbx_description
1 polymer ?
#
loop_
_entity_poly.entity_id
_entity_poly.type
_entity_poly.pdbx_seq_one_letter_code
_entity_poly.pdbx_strand_id
1 'polypeptide(L)'
;MSNREPQQTLVIPERLCNEIYGKAIKLVEEAIPYKQLIADTEHALQENYLQGKRTLEEKMRQGHTFTFMANNGEIDVHKFATAVKDTQPKKPKDILAPLSKKVTHLKHGEDFRRYLGQLINACYIICGGFSGMRESELNKLTPNSYYKDTFKGRDYHLLQSHTFKLGEKRETWVTAPISRQAIELISVLTKKWRQKAKFPSEKYANSLWVNQCYRSKPPVLITDWSERLRRFCRQFNFVVTEDDYQECAKSNPRSIERINKNVKVGQPWPLASHQFRRTLAFYCIKNRLGTLVSLKQQFKHTYPVMTEWYTNGGKLASLRDLMVDQKVQKALNDINAETTANKIFKQWHSDEKLSGTHGKAIIKMRGDVPTIYSSWDVIYKAVKEGKLTLHGSMHSYCKSGYDCDMDGVVTPQFCVDCGSGSSIIDEQQAKWWQKKHLSLVAYMKSDEDISVSEQSHYITQVRAAENVMRDFDMPFVPFEPDLKVTNL
;
A
#
# COMPACT_ATOMS: atom_id res chain seq x y z
N MET A 1 -30.77 -13.82 8.67
CA MET A 1 -29.33 -13.57 8.41
C MET A 1 -29.22 -12.79 7.12
N SER A 2 -28.64 -11.58 7.14
CA SER A 2 -28.57 -10.72 5.96
C SER A 2 -27.55 -11.28 4.95
N ASN A 3 -28.04 -11.88 3.86
CA ASN A 3 -27.30 -12.37 2.67
C ASN A 3 -26.63 -11.24 1.87
N ARG A 4 -25.90 -10.33 2.51
CA ARG A 4 -25.16 -9.27 1.80
C ARG A 4 -23.71 -9.71 1.66
N GLU A 5 -23.27 -9.93 0.43
CA GLU A 5 -21.85 -10.10 0.11
C GLU A 5 -21.03 -8.97 0.74
N PRO A 6 -19.85 -9.26 1.31
CA PRO A 6 -19.04 -8.26 1.98
C PRO A 6 -18.55 -7.19 0.99
N GLN A 7 -19.17 -6.02 1.02
CA GLN A 7 -18.81 -4.90 0.15
C GLN A 7 -17.47 -4.30 0.52
N GLN A 8 -16.71 -3.98 -0.52
CA GLN A 8 -15.38 -3.41 -0.40
C GLN A 8 -15.39 -2.04 0.29
N THR A 9 -14.29 -1.72 0.98
CA THR A 9 -14.04 -0.37 1.50
C THR A 9 -13.86 0.62 0.34
N LEU A 10 -14.36 1.85 0.51
CA LEU A 10 -14.34 2.87 -0.54
C LEU A 10 -12.96 3.52 -0.69
N VAL A 11 -12.52 3.74 -1.93
CA VAL A 11 -11.42 4.65 -2.29
C VAL A 11 -11.80 6.09 -1.98
N ILE A 12 -10.87 6.89 -1.46
CA ILE A 12 -11.05 8.34 -1.26
C ILE A 12 -10.86 9.05 -2.61
N PRO A 13 -11.83 9.86 -3.08
CA PRO A 13 -11.69 10.69 -4.29
C PRO A 13 -10.46 11.58 -4.25
N GLU A 14 -9.91 11.89 -5.42
CA GLU A 14 -8.57 12.49 -5.54
C GLU A 14 -8.49 13.85 -4.85
N ARG A 15 -9.46 14.73 -5.11
CA ARG A 15 -9.56 16.06 -4.48
C ARG A 15 -9.63 15.96 -2.96
N LEU A 16 -10.53 15.12 -2.44
CA LEU A 16 -10.69 14.89 -1.00
C LEU A 16 -9.43 14.27 -0.39
N CYS A 17 -8.75 13.37 -1.09
CA CYS A 17 -7.49 12.79 -0.64
C CYS A 17 -6.42 13.88 -0.47
N ASN A 18 -6.29 14.76 -1.47
CA ASN A 18 -5.36 15.90 -1.43
C ASN A 18 -5.67 16.87 -0.29
N GLU A 19 -6.95 17.22 -0.08
CA GLU A 19 -7.37 18.13 1.00
C GLU A 19 -7.15 17.52 2.39
N ILE A 20 -7.57 16.27 2.60
CA ILE A 20 -7.43 15.59 3.89
C ILE A 20 -5.96 15.40 4.25
N TYR A 21 -5.16 14.88 3.31
CA TYR A 21 -3.75 14.58 3.55
C TYR A 21 -2.95 15.88 3.64
N GLY A 22 -3.18 16.83 2.73
CA GLY A 22 -2.56 18.15 2.76
C GLY A 22 -2.81 18.88 4.07
N LYS A 23 -4.05 18.83 4.60
CA LYS A 23 -4.34 19.43 5.90
C LYS A 23 -3.65 18.70 7.06
N ALA A 24 -3.60 17.37 7.04
CA ALA A 24 -2.89 16.60 8.06
C ALA A 24 -1.38 16.93 8.07
N ILE A 25 -0.76 16.99 6.90
CA ILE A 25 0.65 17.37 6.73
C ILE A 25 0.89 18.77 7.31
N LYS A 26 0.10 19.76 6.86
CA LYS A 26 0.20 21.15 7.33
C LYS A 26 0.10 21.26 8.85
N LEU A 27 -0.84 20.55 9.48
CA LEU A 27 -0.98 20.55 10.94
C LEU A 27 0.25 19.99 11.65
N VAL A 28 0.86 18.93 11.12
CA VAL A 28 2.07 18.34 11.71
C VAL A 28 3.26 19.26 11.53
N GLU A 29 3.48 19.78 10.33
CA GLU A 29 4.61 20.69 10.03
C GLU A 29 4.54 21.98 10.86
N GLU A 30 3.37 22.59 11.00
CA GLU A 30 3.16 23.78 11.83
C GLU A 30 3.38 23.50 13.33
N ALA A 31 3.09 22.28 13.80
CA ALA A 31 3.22 21.91 15.21
C ALA A 31 4.63 21.45 15.61
N ILE A 32 5.43 20.93 14.67
CA ILE A 32 6.77 20.39 14.93
C ILE A 32 7.71 21.36 15.68
N PRO A 33 7.84 22.64 15.27
CA PRO A 33 8.71 23.60 15.95
C PRO A 33 8.32 23.83 17.42
N TYR A 34 7.03 23.64 17.74
CA TYR A 34 6.46 23.91 19.06
C TYR A 34 6.08 22.65 19.83
N LYS A 35 6.45 21.45 19.34
CA LYS A 35 6.04 20.16 19.91
C LYS A 35 6.29 20.03 21.42
N GLN A 36 7.43 20.55 21.90
CA GLN A 36 7.80 20.52 23.30
C GLN A 36 6.91 21.47 24.12
N LEU A 37 6.72 22.70 23.64
CA LEU A 37 5.83 23.68 24.27
C LEU A 37 4.38 23.16 24.34
N ILE A 38 3.90 22.48 23.30
CA ILE A 38 2.56 21.87 23.29
C ILE A 38 2.46 20.77 24.36
N ALA A 39 3.46 19.88 24.45
CA ALA A 39 3.48 18.82 25.45
C ALA A 39 3.59 19.37 26.88
N ASP A 40 4.41 20.40 27.10
CA ASP A 40 4.57 21.04 28.41
C ASP A 40 3.30 21.79 28.82
N THR A 41 2.60 22.40 27.87
CA THR A 41 1.29 23.05 28.10
C THR A 41 0.24 22.02 28.51
N GLU A 42 0.17 20.86 27.83
CA GLU A 42 -0.71 19.76 28.23
C GLU A 42 -0.43 19.33 29.67
N HIS A 43 0.86 19.13 29.96
CA HIS A 43 1.29 18.67 31.26
C HIS A 43 0.97 19.67 32.37
N ALA A 44 1.28 20.95 32.16
CA ALA A 44 1.00 22.01 33.12
C ALA A 44 -0.50 22.11 33.42
N LEU A 45 -1.37 21.95 32.40
CA LEU A 45 -2.81 21.88 32.60
C LEU A 45 -3.24 20.65 33.40
N GLN A 46 -2.59 19.49 33.20
CA GLN A 46 -2.87 18.29 33.99
C GLN A 46 -2.41 18.43 35.44
N GLU A 47 -1.23 19.02 35.68
CA GLU A 47 -0.73 19.27 37.03
C GLU A 47 -1.59 20.29 37.77
N ASN A 48 -2.00 21.37 37.11
CA ASN A 48 -2.91 22.37 37.65
C ASN A 48 -4.25 21.73 38.09
N TYR A 49 -4.78 20.80 37.29
CA TYR A 49 -5.96 20.02 37.65
C TYR A 49 -5.71 19.12 38.88
N LEU A 50 -4.58 18.41 38.93
CA LEU A 50 -4.25 17.52 40.04
C LEU A 50 -4.00 18.28 41.35
N GLN A 51 -3.40 19.46 41.28
CA GLN A 51 -3.23 20.34 42.44
C GLN A 51 -4.58 20.83 42.95
N GLY A 52 -5.45 21.35 42.08
CA GLY A 52 -6.80 21.75 42.47
C GLY A 52 -7.62 20.60 43.06
N LYS A 53 -7.45 19.37 42.53
CA LYS A 53 -8.03 18.15 43.07
C LYS A 53 -7.53 17.86 44.50
N ARG A 54 -6.21 17.92 44.73
CA ARG A 54 -5.64 17.70 46.08
C ARG A 54 -6.14 18.73 47.08
N THR A 55 -6.19 20.01 46.70
CA THR A 55 -6.72 21.08 47.55
C THR A 55 -8.19 20.85 47.91
N LEU A 56 -9.00 20.40 46.95
CA LEU A 56 -10.40 20.09 47.22
C LEU A 56 -10.54 18.85 48.13
N GLU A 57 -9.78 17.79 47.88
CA GLU A 57 -9.74 16.58 48.73
C GLU A 57 -9.22 16.87 50.16
N GLU A 58 -8.33 17.85 50.32
CA GLU A 58 -7.87 18.33 51.62
C GLU A 58 -8.97 19.09 52.37
N LYS A 59 -9.70 19.98 51.68
CA LYS A 59 -10.88 20.65 52.27
C LYS A 59 -11.95 19.64 52.68
N MET A 60 -12.16 18.59 51.89
CA MET A 60 -13.08 17.50 52.26
C MET A 60 -12.60 16.76 53.51
N ARG A 61 -11.30 16.48 53.62
CA ARG A 61 -10.71 15.86 54.82
C ARG A 61 -10.78 16.75 56.07
N GLN A 62 -10.81 18.06 55.89
CA GLN A 62 -11.02 19.05 56.96
C GLN A 62 -12.50 19.20 57.39
N GLY A 63 -13.42 18.42 56.80
CA GLY A 63 -14.83 18.41 57.20
C GLY A 63 -15.73 19.41 56.49
N HIS A 64 -15.24 20.10 55.44
CA HIS A 64 -16.10 20.95 54.63
C HIS A 64 -17.11 20.14 53.81
N THR A 65 -18.39 20.50 53.89
CA THR A 65 -19.46 19.92 53.08
C THR A 65 -19.60 20.64 51.75
N PHE A 66 -19.76 19.86 50.68
CA PHE A 66 -19.94 20.38 49.33
C PHE A 66 -21.22 19.83 48.70
N THR A 67 -21.78 20.56 47.73
CA THR A 67 -23.02 20.18 47.01
C THR A 67 -22.91 18.90 46.20
N PHE A 68 -21.71 18.37 46.01
CA PHE A 68 -21.44 17.10 45.33
C PHE A 68 -21.32 15.91 46.28
N MET A 69 -21.41 16.13 47.60
CA MET A 69 -21.40 15.08 48.62
C MET A 69 -22.84 14.80 49.03
N ALA A 70 -23.32 13.59 48.79
CA ALA A 70 -24.62 13.15 49.28
C ALA A 70 -24.55 12.77 50.77
N ASN A 71 -25.69 12.78 51.46
CA ASN A 71 -25.78 12.47 52.89
C ASN A 71 -25.33 11.04 53.24
N ASN A 72 -25.31 10.13 52.25
CA ASN A 72 -24.83 8.75 52.36
C ASN A 72 -23.30 8.61 52.12
N GLY A 73 -22.58 9.71 51.87
CA GLY A 73 -21.15 9.72 51.57
C GLY A 73 -20.80 9.49 50.09
N GLU A 74 -21.79 9.31 49.20
CA GLU A 74 -21.52 9.23 47.76
C GLU A 74 -21.10 10.57 47.17
N ILE A 75 -20.17 10.53 46.23
CA ILE A 75 -19.64 11.71 45.55
C ILE A 75 -20.12 11.72 44.10
N ASP A 76 -20.82 12.79 43.72
CA ASP A 76 -21.12 13.07 42.32
C ASP A 76 -19.82 13.44 41.59
N VAL A 77 -19.31 12.50 40.78
CA VAL A 77 -18.04 12.63 40.06
C VAL A 77 -18.04 13.82 39.09
N HIS A 78 -19.18 14.15 38.48
CA HIS A 78 -19.27 15.25 37.53
C HIS A 78 -19.21 16.60 38.23
N LYS A 79 -19.99 16.76 39.31
CA LYS A 79 -19.96 17.97 40.14
C LYS A 79 -18.61 18.13 40.85
N PHE A 80 -18.00 17.04 41.32
CA PHE A 80 -16.64 17.05 41.86
C PHE A 80 -15.63 17.56 40.84
N ALA A 81 -15.61 17.00 39.62
CA ALA A 81 -14.70 17.46 38.56
C ALA A 81 -14.93 18.92 38.15
N THR A 82 -16.16 19.42 38.32
CA THR A 82 -16.50 20.83 38.11
C THR A 82 -15.95 21.70 39.23
N ALA A 83 -16.17 21.33 40.49
CA ALA A 83 -15.62 22.02 41.66
C ALA A 83 -14.08 22.06 41.65
N VAL A 84 -13.41 21.02 41.13
CA VAL A 84 -11.96 21.02 40.94
C VAL A 84 -11.50 22.13 40.00
N LYS A 85 -12.33 22.61 39.06
CA LYS A 85 -11.96 23.75 38.19
C LYS A 85 -11.84 25.06 38.98
N ASP A 86 -12.66 25.23 40.00
CA ASP A 86 -12.71 26.45 40.81
C ASP A 86 -11.59 26.50 41.85
N THR A 87 -11.02 25.34 42.21
CA THR A 87 -9.90 25.23 43.15
C THR A 87 -8.53 25.16 42.48
N GLN A 88 -8.43 25.30 41.16
CA GLN A 88 -7.14 25.25 40.47
C GLN A 88 -6.30 26.50 40.78
N PRO A 89 -4.98 26.36 41.00
CA PRO A 89 -4.12 27.48 41.39
C PRO A 89 -3.92 28.52 40.28
N LYS A 90 -3.98 28.11 39.00
CA LYS A 90 -3.89 29.02 37.85
C LYS A 90 -5.10 28.87 36.95
N LYS A 91 -5.52 29.95 36.29
CA LYS A 91 -6.57 29.85 35.27
C LYS A 91 -5.99 29.16 34.02
N PRO A 92 -6.72 28.26 33.35
CA PRO A 92 -6.22 27.57 32.15
C PRO A 92 -5.72 28.52 31.04
N LYS A 93 -6.34 29.71 30.91
CA LYS A 93 -5.91 30.73 29.95
C LYS A 93 -4.47 31.20 30.17
N ASP A 94 -4.02 31.28 31.42
CA ASP A 94 -2.70 31.80 31.77
C ASP A 94 -1.62 30.76 31.46
N ILE A 95 -1.96 29.46 31.62
CA ILE A 95 -1.11 28.34 31.22
C ILE A 95 -1.00 28.25 29.70
N LEU A 96 -2.08 28.55 28.97
CA LEU A 96 -2.12 28.50 27.50
C LEU A 96 -1.43 29.71 26.84
N ALA A 97 -1.33 30.84 27.52
CA ALA A 97 -0.86 32.11 26.95
C ALA A 97 0.47 32.02 26.17
N PRO A 98 1.52 31.28 26.62
CA PRO A 98 2.75 31.14 25.86
C PRO A 98 2.54 30.45 24.50
N LEU A 99 1.69 29.43 24.46
CA LEU A 99 1.39 28.67 23.26
C LEU A 99 0.44 29.43 22.31
N SER A 100 -0.56 30.14 22.87
CA SER A 100 -1.50 30.95 22.09
C SER A 100 -0.83 32.09 21.31
N LYS A 101 0.37 32.53 21.70
CA LYS A 101 1.18 33.50 20.94
C LYS A 101 1.82 32.89 19.68
N LYS A 102 1.95 31.57 19.61
CA LYS A 102 2.62 30.84 18.52
C LYS A 102 1.64 30.11 17.61
N VAL A 103 0.58 29.55 18.19
CA VAL A 103 -0.48 28.85 17.47
C VAL A 103 -1.75 29.71 17.54
N THR A 104 -2.14 30.26 16.39
CA THR A 104 -3.38 31.02 16.29
C THR A 104 -4.58 30.11 16.61
N HIS A 105 -5.66 30.68 17.16
CA HIS A 105 -6.92 29.98 17.48
C HIS A 105 -7.01 29.21 18.83
N LEU A 106 -6.04 29.33 19.74
CA LEU A 106 -6.12 28.77 21.09
C LEU A 106 -6.60 29.82 22.11
N LYS A 107 -7.92 29.95 22.32
CA LYS A 107 -8.49 30.91 23.29
C LYS A 107 -8.80 30.27 24.64
N HIS A 108 -9.30 29.02 24.62
CA HIS A 108 -9.75 28.31 25.81
C HIS A 108 -9.19 26.89 25.89
N GLY A 109 -9.29 26.26 27.07
CA GLY A 109 -8.83 24.88 27.27
C GLY A 109 -9.51 23.84 26.38
N GLU A 110 -10.71 24.14 25.89
CA GLU A 110 -11.42 23.30 24.92
C GLU A 110 -10.81 23.38 23.52
N ASP A 111 -10.38 24.58 23.09
CA ASP A 111 -9.66 24.75 21.82
C ASP A 111 -8.37 23.95 21.82
N PHE A 112 -7.63 24.00 22.93
CA PHE A 112 -6.39 23.23 23.07
C PHE A 112 -6.64 21.72 23.05
N ARG A 113 -7.70 21.24 23.73
CA ARG A 113 -8.08 19.81 23.69
C ARG A 113 -8.46 19.38 22.27
N ARG A 114 -9.21 20.23 21.55
CA ARG A 114 -9.56 19.99 20.14
C ARG A 114 -8.31 19.95 19.27
N TYR A 115 -7.39 20.90 19.45
CA TYR A 115 -6.14 20.99 18.72
C TYR A 115 -5.26 19.75 18.93
N LEU A 116 -5.06 19.29 20.17
CA LEU A 116 -4.37 18.03 20.45
C LEU A 116 -5.04 16.85 19.74
N GLY A 117 -6.38 16.77 19.78
CA GLY A 117 -7.13 15.75 19.05
C GLY A 117 -6.89 15.77 17.55
N GLN A 118 -6.81 16.98 16.95
CA GLN A 118 -6.51 17.18 15.54
C GLN A 118 -5.08 16.75 15.19
N LEU A 119 -4.08 17.09 16.01
CA LEU A 119 -2.70 16.66 15.81
C LEU A 119 -2.55 15.14 15.88
N ILE A 120 -3.19 14.49 16.86
CA ILE A 120 -3.18 13.02 16.97
C ILE A 120 -3.79 12.37 15.72
N ASN A 121 -4.94 12.89 15.28
CA ASN A 121 -5.61 12.39 14.07
C ASN A 121 -4.77 12.64 12.81
N ALA A 122 -4.11 13.80 12.70
CA ALA A 122 -3.24 14.14 11.59
C ALA A 122 -2.03 13.19 11.51
N CYS A 123 -1.35 12.92 12.64
CA CYS A 123 -0.27 11.94 12.69
C CYS A 123 -0.74 10.54 12.27
N TYR A 124 -1.94 10.14 12.68
CA TYR A 124 -2.53 8.85 12.28
C TYR A 124 -2.85 8.79 10.79
N ILE A 125 -3.43 9.85 10.22
CA ILE A 125 -3.72 9.98 8.79
C ILE A 125 -2.43 9.88 7.97
N ILE A 126 -1.36 10.57 8.39
CA ILE A 126 -0.06 10.50 7.70
C ILE A 126 0.49 9.07 7.75
N CYS A 127 0.58 8.47 8.95
CA CYS A 127 1.12 7.13 9.10
C CYS A 127 0.31 6.10 8.29
N GLY A 128 -1.02 6.14 8.37
CA GLY A 128 -1.90 5.23 7.65
C GLY A 128 -1.93 5.48 6.14
N GLY A 129 -2.02 6.74 5.74
CA GLY A 129 -2.14 7.17 4.35
C GLY A 129 -0.93 6.83 3.50
N PHE A 130 0.29 7.05 4.03
CA PHE A 130 1.52 6.81 3.28
C PHE A 130 2.09 5.40 3.41
N SER A 131 1.63 4.60 4.37
CA SER A 131 2.07 3.19 4.53
C SER A 131 1.03 2.18 4.04
N GLY A 132 -0.25 2.54 4.09
CA GLY A 132 -1.36 1.61 3.87
C GLY A 132 -1.45 0.50 4.91
N MET A 133 -0.89 0.68 6.12
CA MET A 133 -0.97 -0.28 7.23
C MET A 133 -2.43 -0.53 7.70
N ARG A 134 -2.69 -1.69 8.31
CA ARG A 134 -4.01 -2.03 8.90
C ARG A 134 -4.18 -1.23 10.16
N GLU A 135 -5.42 -1.00 10.58
CA GLU A 135 -5.69 -0.38 11.87
C GLU A 135 -4.99 -1.12 13.02
N SER A 136 -5.02 -2.46 13.02
CA SER A 136 -4.33 -3.29 14.02
C SER A 136 -2.79 -3.21 13.95
N GLU A 137 -2.22 -2.87 12.79
CA GLU A 137 -0.78 -2.66 12.59
C GLU A 137 -0.40 -1.23 13.02
N LEU A 138 -1.21 -0.24 12.64
CA LEU A 138 -1.04 1.16 13.04
C LEU A 138 -1.12 1.30 14.56
N ASN A 139 -2.11 0.66 15.20
CA ASN A 139 -2.35 0.77 16.65
C ASN A 139 -1.18 0.32 17.53
N LYS A 140 -0.19 -0.38 16.96
CA LYS A 140 1.03 -0.85 17.65
C LYS A 140 2.28 -0.03 17.34
N LEU A 141 2.16 1.05 16.57
CA LEU A 141 3.28 1.96 16.35
C LEU A 141 3.75 2.56 17.69
N THR A 142 5.07 2.60 17.85
CA THR A 142 5.78 3.09 19.04
C THR A 142 6.71 4.25 18.65
N PRO A 143 7.31 4.98 19.61
CA PRO A 143 8.29 6.03 19.30
C PRO A 143 9.47 5.56 18.45
N ASN A 144 9.82 4.27 18.51
CA ASN A 144 10.95 3.67 17.78
C ASN A 144 10.51 2.97 16.49
N SER A 145 9.27 3.20 16.03
CA SER A 145 8.75 2.54 14.83
C SER A 145 9.25 3.16 13.53
N TYR A 146 9.73 4.40 13.53
CA TYR A 146 10.29 5.02 12.32
C TYR A 146 11.79 4.78 12.22
N TYR A 147 12.26 4.43 11.03
CA TYR A 147 13.68 4.44 10.70
C TYR A 147 13.90 4.79 9.22
N LYS A 148 15.15 5.15 8.89
CA LYS A 148 15.58 5.46 7.53
C LYS A 148 16.65 4.46 7.14
N ASP A 149 16.55 3.92 5.93
CA ASP A 149 17.58 3.07 5.34
C ASP A 149 18.08 3.70 4.04
N THR A 150 19.38 3.58 3.75
CA THR A 150 19.99 4.18 2.56
C THR A 150 20.52 3.07 1.67
N PHE A 151 19.93 2.93 0.49
CA PHE A 151 20.35 1.91 -0.46
C PHE A 151 20.63 2.53 -1.83
N LYS A 152 21.85 2.32 -2.34
CA LYS A 152 22.34 2.88 -3.61
C LYS A 152 22.15 4.41 -3.72
N GLY A 153 22.46 5.14 -2.65
CA GLY A 153 22.35 6.60 -2.60
C GLY A 153 20.91 7.14 -2.56
N ARG A 154 19.91 6.28 -2.39
CA ARG A 154 18.51 6.69 -2.16
C ARG A 154 18.09 6.40 -0.73
N ASP A 155 17.44 7.38 -0.13
CA ASP A 155 16.85 7.28 1.20
C ASP A 155 15.47 6.62 1.12
N TYR A 156 15.29 5.54 1.88
CA TYR A 156 14.02 4.86 2.07
C TYR A 156 13.51 5.14 3.48
N HIS A 157 12.30 5.69 3.56
CA HIS A 157 11.62 5.98 4.81
C HIS A 157 10.73 4.80 5.18
N LEU A 158 10.89 4.28 6.41
CA LEU A 158 10.33 3.00 6.81
C LEU A 158 9.58 3.12 8.14
N LEU A 159 8.43 2.45 8.24
CA LEU A 159 7.69 2.24 9.48
C LEU A 159 7.72 0.77 9.87
N GLN A 160 7.93 0.50 11.16
CA GLN A 160 8.03 -0.83 11.71
C GLN A 160 6.96 -1.09 12.76
N SER A 161 6.25 -2.22 12.63
CA SER A 161 5.18 -2.65 13.54
C SER A 161 5.01 -4.18 13.52
N HIS A 162 4.07 -4.72 14.30
CA HIS A 162 3.82 -6.16 14.42
C HIS A 162 2.61 -6.63 13.61
N THR A 163 2.78 -7.69 12.81
CA THR A 163 1.68 -8.36 12.07
C THR A 163 1.27 -9.70 12.70
N PHE A 164 0.13 -10.24 12.26
CA PHE A 164 -0.48 -11.46 12.79
C PHE A 164 -0.57 -12.62 11.80
N LYS A 165 -0.22 -12.43 10.52
CA LYS A 165 -0.65 -13.36 9.47
C LYS A 165 0.06 -14.72 9.45
N LEU A 166 1.23 -14.84 10.07
CA LEU A 166 2.06 -16.06 10.06
C LEU A 166 2.85 -16.19 11.38
N GLY A 167 2.20 -15.88 12.50
CA GLY A 167 2.87 -15.64 13.79
C GLY A 167 3.26 -14.18 13.98
N GLU A 168 3.63 -13.81 15.20
CA GLU A 168 4.05 -12.43 15.50
C GLU A 168 5.44 -12.15 14.94
N LYS A 169 5.48 -11.43 13.81
CA LYS A 169 6.72 -10.95 13.22
C LYS A 169 6.70 -9.43 13.15
N ARG A 170 7.86 -8.85 13.44
CA ARG A 170 8.12 -7.43 13.29
C ARG A 170 8.37 -7.18 11.80
N GLU A 171 7.55 -6.36 11.20
CA GLU A 171 7.49 -6.12 9.76
C GLU A 171 7.70 -4.65 9.45
N THR A 172 8.08 -4.39 8.21
CA THR A 172 8.41 -3.05 7.73
C THR A 172 7.55 -2.64 6.53
N TRP A 173 7.09 -1.40 6.55
CA TRP A 173 6.35 -0.73 5.49
C TRP A 173 7.14 0.45 4.95
N VAL A 174 7.19 0.60 3.63
CA VAL A 174 7.71 1.82 2.99
C VAL A 174 6.72 2.95 3.21
N THR A 175 7.22 4.16 3.47
CA THR A 175 6.40 5.34 3.71
C THR A 175 7.07 6.61 3.15
N ALA A 176 6.46 7.77 3.40
CA ALA A 176 6.98 9.08 3.01
C ALA A 176 7.79 9.75 4.14
N PRO A 177 8.69 10.70 3.83
CA PRO A 177 9.50 11.42 4.82
C PRO A 177 8.69 12.08 5.93
N ILE A 178 7.51 12.60 5.60
CA ILE A 178 6.59 13.25 6.54
C ILE A 178 6.14 12.33 7.70
N SER A 179 6.17 11.01 7.51
CA SER A 179 5.89 10.03 8.57
C SER A 179 6.91 10.12 9.72
N ARG A 180 8.15 10.54 9.44
CA ARG A 180 9.15 10.83 10.48
C ARG A 180 8.63 11.90 11.45
N GLN A 181 8.20 13.02 10.89
CA GLN A 181 7.71 14.15 11.67
C GLN A 181 6.42 13.78 12.42
N ALA A 182 5.52 13.02 11.78
CA ALA A 182 4.32 12.52 12.45
C ALA A 182 4.65 11.66 13.69
N ILE A 183 5.57 10.70 13.57
CA ILE A 183 6.03 9.83 14.68
C ILE A 183 6.74 10.66 15.74
N GLU A 184 7.60 11.60 15.35
CA GLU A 184 8.31 12.49 16.27
C GLU A 184 7.35 13.35 17.09
N LEU A 185 6.40 14.03 16.44
CA LEU A 185 5.42 14.88 17.09
C LEU A 185 4.57 14.08 18.09
N ILE A 186 3.94 12.99 17.65
CA ILE A 186 3.06 12.20 18.52
C ILE A 186 3.84 11.55 19.67
N SER A 187 5.10 11.18 19.44
CA SER A 187 5.98 10.62 20.48
C SER A 187 6.22 11.60 21.62
N VAL A 188 6.44 12.88 21.32
CA VAL A 188 6.61 13.95 22.31
C VAL A 188 5.29 14.22 23.02
N LEU A 189 4.21 14.47 22.26
CA LEU A 189 2.91 14.84 22.82
C LEU A 189 2.34 13.79 23.78
N THR A 190 2.48 12.51 23.44
CA THR A 190 1.87 11.43 24.23
C THR A 190 2.82 10.81 25.26
N LYS A 191 4.07 11.30 25.42
CA LYS A 191 5.10 10.68 26.29
C LYS A 191 4.60 10.42 27.72
N LYS A 192 4.05 11.45 28.38
CA LYS A 192 3.54 11.35 29.76
C LYS A 192 2.24 10.54 29.84
N TRP A 193 1.43 10.55 28.78
CA TRP A 193 0.23 9.73 28.72
C TRP A 193 0.55 8.25 28.62
N ARG A 194 1.53 7.86 27.79
CA ARG A 194 1.95 6.46 27.63
C ARG A 194 2.49 5.86 28.92
N GLN A 195 3.16 6.65 29.76
CA GLN A 195 3.64 6.21 31.09
C GLN A 195 2.51 5.93 32.09
N LYS A 196 1.34 6.56 31.92
CA LYS A 196 0.19 6.44 32.82
C LYS A 196 -0.93 5.56 32.27
N ALA A 197 -0.92 5.28 30.98
CA ALA A 197 -1.95 4.49 30.31
C ALA A 197 -1.85 3.02 30.71
N LYS A 198 -3.01 2.39 30.94
CA LYS A 198 -3.09 0.94 31.08
C LYS A 198 -3.35 0.34 29.70
N PHE A 199 -2.42 -0.47 29.21
CA PHE A 199 -2.55 -1.15 27.93
C PHE A 199 -3.25 -2.50 28.11
N PRO A 200 -4.11 -2.91 27.16
CA PRO A 200 -4.86 -4.16 27.27
C PRO A 200 -3.98 -5.41 27.18
N SER A 201 -2.79 -5.29 26.59
CA SER A 201 -1.79 -6.36 26.50
C SER A 201 -0.41 -5.76 26.24
N GLU A 202 0.66 -6.51 26.52
CA GLU A 202 2.05 -6.13 26.20
C GLU A 202 2.25 -5.74 24.73
N LYS A 203 1.44 -6.29 23.83
CA LYS A 203 1.47 -6.00 22.38
C LYS A 203 1.16 -4.54 22.02
N TYR A 204 0.51 -3.80 22.91
CA TYR A 204 0.21 -2.38 22.76
C TYR A 204 1.10 -1.52 23.67
N ALA A 205 2.06 -2.12 24.38
CA ALA A 205 2.93 -1.40 25.29
C ALA A 205 3.61 -0.24 24.57
N ASN A 206 3.54 0.94 25.19
CA ASN A 206 4.12 2.16 24.64
C ASN A 206 3.57 2.56 23.25
N SER A 207 2.35 2.14 22.91
CA SER A 207 1.66 2.60 21.70
C SER A 207 1.51 4.12 21.69
N LEU A 208 1.74 4.74 20.53
CA LEU A 208 1.61 6.18 20.32
C LEU A 208 0.17 6.69 20.44
N TRP A 209 -0.81 5.80 20.30
CA TRP A 209 -2.21 6.17 20.11
C TRP A 209 -3.00 6.19 21.40
N VAL A 210 -2.55 7.02 22.33
CA VAL A 210 -3.23 7.25 23.61
C VAL A 210 -3.85 8.65 23.64
N ASN A 211 -4.96 8.77 24.37
CA ASN A 211 -5.65 10.04 24.53
C ASN A 211 -6.24 10.16 25.93
N GLN A 212 -6.23 11.38 26.47
CA GLN A 212 -6.88 11.70 27.74
C GLN A 212 -8.05 12.66 27.50
N CYS A 213 -9.27 12.12 27.35
CA CYS A 213 -10.46 12.95 27.10
C CYS A 213 -10.82 13.85 28.29
N TYR A 214 -10.69 13.31 29.51
CA TYR A 214 -11.02 13.99 30.76
C TYR A 214 -9.82 13.97 31.70
N ARG A 215 -9.47 15.12 32.27
CA ARG A 215 -8.34 15.24 33.21
C ARG A 215 -8.51 14.42 34.49
N SER A 216 -9.76 14.09 34.85
CA SER A 216 -10.14 13.23 35.96
C SER A 216 -9.86 11.75 35.74
N LYS A 217 -9.74 11.31 34.47
CA LYS A 217 -9.54 9.90 34.09
C LYS A 217 -8.12 9.68 33.58
N PRO A 218 -7.54 8.47 33.76
CA PRO A 218 -6.25 8.16 33.15
C PRO A 218 -6.35 8.17 31.61
N PRO A 219 -5.24 8.41 30.91
CA PRO A 219 -5.17 8.24 29.46
C PRO A 219 -5.48 6.81 29.04
N VAL A 220 -6.15 6.65 27.91
CA VAL A 220 -6.55 5.33 27.36
C VAL A 220 -6.12 5.20 25.91
N LEU A 221 -5.95 3.95 25.46
CA LEU A 221 -5.71 3.64 24.05
C LEU A 221 -6.92 4.07 23.21
N ILE A 222 -6.66 4.64 22.03
CA ILE A 222 -7.69 4.97 21.06
C ILE A 222 -8.16 3.69 20.37
N THR A 223 -9.46 3.40 20.46
CA THR A 223 -10.08 2.23 19.84
C THR A 223 -11.03 2.58 18.69
N ASP A 224 -11.78 3.69 18.79
CA ASP A 224 -12.70 4.13 17.74
C ASP A 224 -12.05 5.19 16.84
N TRP A 225 -11.24 4.72 15.89
CA TRP A 225 -10.64 5.59 14.88
C TRP A 225 -11.66 6.12 13.87
N SER A 226 -12.69 5.35 13.55
CA SER A 226 -13.69 5.74 12.55
C SER A 226 -14.40 7.03 12.95
N GLU A 227 -14.85 7.16 14.20
CA GLU A 227 -15.50 8.38 14.66
C GLU A 227 -14.53 9.56 14.75
N ARG A 228 -13.27 9.33 15.14
CA ARG A 228 -12.25 10.38 15.19
C ARG A 228 -11.91 10.93 13.80
N LEU A 229 -11.80 10.06 12.80
CA LEU A 229 -11.53 10.44 11.42
C LEU A 229 -12.71 11.18 10.78
N ARG A 230 -13.96 10.73 11.04
CA ARG A 230 -15.16 11.48 10.64
C ARG A 230 -15.23 12.85 11.28
N ARG A 231 -14.91 12.95 12.58
CA ARG A 231 -14.85 14.24 13.28
C ARG A 231 -13.80 15.16 12.68
N PHE A 232 -12.63 14.63 12.31
CA PHE A 232 -11.60 15.40 11.62
C PHE A 232 -12.13 15.99 10.31
N CYS A 233 -12.87 15.20 9.51
CA CYS A 233 -13.47 15.69 8.27
C CYS A 233 -14.56 16.74 8.50
N ARG A 234 -15.40 16.57 9.54
CA ARG A 234 -16.40 17.58 9.93
C ARG A 234 -15.75 18.89 10.37
N GLN A 235 -14.66 18.83 11.15
CA GLN A 235 -13.98 20.02 11.69
C GLN A 235 -13.32 20.89 10.62
N PHE A 236 -12.83 20.28 9.54
CA PHE A 236 -12.19 20.99 8.44
C PHE A 236 -13.06 21.11 7.19
N ASN A 237 -14.33 20.72 7.30
CA ASN A 237 -15.34 20.87 6.25
C ASN A 237 -14.96 20.23 4.90
N PHE A 238 -14.42 18.99 4.93
CA PHE A 238 -14.13 18.23 3.70
C PHE A 238 -15.42 17.65 3.11
N VAL A 239 -16.20 18.53 2.50
CA VAL A 239 -17.53 18.25 1.95
C VAL A 239 -17.41 17.56 0.59
N VAL A 240 -18.26 16.56 0.38
CA VAL A 240 -18.37 15.81 -0.88
C VAL A 240 -19.09 16.66 -1.93
N THR A 241 -18.45 16.85 -3.08
CA THR A 241 -19.03 17.45 -4.28
C THR A 241 -19.64 16.38 -5.19
N GLU A 242 -20.39 16.81 -6.21
CA GLU A 242 -20.95 15.87 -7.20
C GLU A 242 -19.82 15.11 -7.92
N ASP A 243 -18.75 15.81 -8.31
CA ASP A 243 -17.60 15.19 -8.98
C ASP A 243 -16.93 14.11 -8.12
N ASP A 244 -16.77 14.35 -6.81
CA ASP A 244 -16.22 13.36 -5.88
C ASP A 244 -17.12 12.12 -5.76
N TYR A 245 -18.45 12.33 -5.77
CA TYR A 245 -19.41 11.24 -5.70
C TYR A 245 -19.32 10.37 -6.97
N GLN A 246 -19.26 11.01 -8.14
CA GLN A 246 -19.10 10.32 -9.42
C GLN A 246 -17.76 9.59 -9.52
N GLU A 247 -16.66 10.21 -9.07
CA GLU A 247 -15.34 9.57 -9.01
C GLU A 247 -15.35 8.36 -8.06
N CYS A 248 -15.97 8.50 -6.89
CA CYS A 248 -16.13 7.41 -5.92
C CYS A 248 -16.92 6.24 -6.52
N ALA A 249 -18.03 6.52 -7.22
CA ALA A 249 -18.83 5.51 -7.91
C ALA A 249 -18.02 4.78 -8.99
N LYS A 250 -17.29 5.52 -9.82
CA LYS A 250 -16.40 4.95 -10.86
C LYS A 250 -15.28 4.10 -10.29
N SER A 251 -14.70 4.51 -9.17
CA SER A 251 -13.55 3.85 -8.52
C SER A 251 -13.94 2.61 -7.72
N ASN A 252 -15.22 2.48 -7.35
CA ASN A 252 -15.74 1.41 -6.50
C ASN A 252 -16.96 0.70 -7.12
N PRO A 253 -16.81 0.08 -8.32
CA PRO A 253 -17.95 -0.47 -9.07
C PRO A 253 -18.70 -1.59 -8.35
N ARG A 254 -18.05 -2.30 -7.41
CA ARG A 254 -18.65 -3.38 -6.60
C ARG A 254 -19.16 -2.92 -5.23
N SER A 255 -19.36 -1.61 -5.01
CA SER A 255 -19.74 -1.08 -3.69
C SER A 255 -20.77 0.03 -3.75
N ILE A 256 -21.61 0.04 -4.78
CA ILE A 256 -22.66 1.05 -5.01
C ILE A 256 -23.59 1.22 -3.81
N GLU A 257 -24.03 0.11 -3.19
CA GLU A 257 -24.91 0.20 -2.01
C GLU A 257 -24.20 0.87 -0.81
N ARG A 258 -22.91 0.56 -0.60
CA ARG A 258 -22.09 1.20 0.44
C ARG A 258 -21.92 2.70 0.19
N ILE A 259 -21.78 3.09 -1.08
CA ILE A 259 -21.71 4.50 -1.49
C ILE A 259 -23.03 5.18 -1.15
N ASN A 260 -24.15 4.65 -1.63
CA ASN A 260 -25.49 5.21 -1.39
C ASN A 260 -25.82 5.37 0.10
N LYS A 261 -25.34 4.43 0.93
CA LYS A 261 -25.56 4.48 2.38
C LYS A 261 -24.70 5.51 3.10
N ASN A 262 -23.42 5.64 2.73
CA ASN A 262 -22.43 6.37 3.55
C ASN A 262 -21.97 7.70 2.95
N VAL A 263 -22.04 7.86 1.63
CA VAL A 263 -21.54 9.04 0.90
C VAL A 263 -22.74 9.85 0.44
N LYS A 264 -22.80 11.12 0.84
CA LYS A 264 -23.85 12.06 0.44
C LYS A 264 -23.21 13.37 0.02
N VAL A 265 -23.62 13.89 -1.13
CA VAL A 265 -23.21 15.22 -1.61
C VAL A 265 -23.63 16.27 -0.60
N GLY A 266 -22.77 17.27 -0.36
CA GLY A 266 -22.99 18.30 0.65
C GLY A 266 -22.71 17.88 2.09
N GLN A 267 -22.34 16.62 2.36
CA GLN A 267 -21.92 16.15 3.68
C GLN A 267 -20.41 15.92 3.76
N PRO A 268 -19.79 15.99 4.96
CA PRO A 268 -18.38 15.66 5.13
C PRO A 268 -18.05 14.20 4.79
N TRP A 269 -16.88 13.97 4.17
CA TRP A 269 -16.45 12.63 3.77
C TRP A 269 -16.41 11.65 4.96
N PRO A 270 -17.00 10.44 4.85
CA PRO A 270 -17.09 9.47 5.94
C PRO A 270 -15.77 8.68 6.12
N LEU A 271 -14.69 9.37 6.44
CA LEU A 271 -13.34 8.80 6.51
C LEU A 271 -13.22 7.63 7.50
N ALA A 272 -12.57 6.55 7.09
CA ALA A 272 -12.28 5.38 7.93
C ALA A 272 -10.87 4.82 7.68
N SER A 273 -10.25 4.19 8.70
CA SER A 273 -8.85 3.73 8.66
C SER A 273 -8.54 2.80 7.48
N HIS A 274 -9.47 1.88 7.16
CA HIS A 274 -9.29 0.95 6.05
C HIS A 274 -9.28 1.62 4.67
N GLN A 275 -9.78 2.86 4.55
CA GLN A 275 -9.71 3.60 3.30
C GLN A 275 -8.28 3.96 2.94
N PHE A 276 -7.37 4.17 3.89
CA PHE A 276 -5.98 4.50 3.59
C PHE A 276 -5.30 3.42 2.76
N ARG A 277 -5.36 2.15 3.21
CA ARG A 277 -4.82 1.01 2.46
C ARG A 277 -5.44 0.90 1.06
N ARG A 278 -6.78 1.03 0.98
CA ARG A 278 -7.52 0.90 -0.27
C ARG A 278 -7.17 2.00 -1.27
N THR A 279 -7.09 3.24 -0.78
CA THR A 279 -6.78 4.42 -1.57
C THR A 279 -5.35 4.36 -2.09
N LEU A 280 -4.38 3.99 -1.24
CA LEU A 280 -3.00 3.77 -1.64
C LEU A 280 -2.90 2.71 -2.76
N ALA A 281 -3.53 1.55 -2.57
CA ALA A 281 -3.51 0.47 -3.55
C ALA A 281 -4.14 0.87 -4.89
N PHE A 282 -5.27 1.59 -4.86
CA PHE A 282 -5.96 2.07 -6.04
C PHE A 282 -5.10 3.04 -6.85
N TYR A 283 -4.57 4.10 -6.21
CA TYR A 283 -3.77 5.10 -6.91
C TYR A 283 -2.40 4.58 -7.38
N CYS A 284 -1.77 3.67 -6.63
CA CYS A 284 -0.55 3.02 -7.11
C CYS A 284 -0.76 2.28 -8.44
N ILE A 285 -1.91 1.65 -8.62
CA ILE A 285 -2.25 0.96 -9.88
C ILE A 285 -2.79 1.92 -10.94
N LYS A 286 -3.70 2.84 -10.58
CA LYS A 286 -4.27 3.87 -11.49
C LYS A 286 -3.13 4.64 -12.19
N ASN A 287 -2.17 5.11 -11.40
CA ASN A 287 -1.08 5.97 -11.84
C ASN A 287 0.19 5.19 -12.25
N ARG A 288 0.14 3.85 -12.30
CA ARG A 288 1.26 2.97 -12.68
C ARG A 288 2.55 3.19 -11.85
N LEU A 289 2.39 3.57 -10.58
CA LEU A 289 3.50 3.81 -9.63
C LEU A 289 4.00 2.52 -8.97
N GLY A 290 3.33 1.39 -9.18
CA GLY A 290 3.72 0.11 -8.61
C GLY A 290 3.03 -1.08 -9.27
N THR A 291 3.41 -2.28 -8.87
CA THR A 291 2.85 -3.54 -9.36
C THR A 291 2.02 -4.22 -8.28
N LEU A 292 1.21 -5.20 -8.69
CA LEU A 292 0.47 -6.03 -7.72
C LEU A 292 1.43 -6.76 -6.76
N VAL A 293 2.61 -7.14 -7.25
CA VAL A 293 3.67 -7.79 -6.46
C VAL A 293 4.25 -6.82 -5.42
N SER A 294 4.54 -5.58 -5.80
CA SER A 294 5.04 -4.59 -4.84
C SER A 294 3.99 -4.25 -3.77
N LEU A 295 2.71 -4.14 -4.14
CA LEU A 295 1.61 -3.95 -3.19
C LEU A 295 1.39 -5.16 -2.28
N LYS A 296 1.54 -6.39 -2.80
CA LYS A 296 1.50 -7.63 -1.99
C LYS A 296 2.58 -7.59 -0.91
N GLN A 297 3.81 -7.21 -1.28
CA GLN A 297 4.92 -7.07 -0.34
C GLN A 297 4.70 -5.93 0.67
N GLN A 298 4.18 -4.79 0.22
CA GLN A 298 3.84 -3.67 1.09
C GLN A 298 2.77 -4.04 2.12
N PHE A 299 1.74 -4.80 1.73
CA PHE A 299 0.64 -5.17 2.63
C PHE A 299 0.83 -6.49 3.38
N LYS A 300 1.95 -7.18 3.19
CA LYS A 300 2.24 -8.49 3.80
C LYS A 300 1.11 -9.49 3.49
N HIS A 301 0.72 -9.55 2.23
CA HIS A 301 -0.32 -10.48 1.77
C HIS A 301 0.30 -11.81 1.36
N THR A 302 -0.27 -12.93 1.82
CA THR A 302 0.19 -14.28 1.47
C THR A 302 -0.02 -14.56 -0.01
N TYR A 303 -1.24 -14.27 -0.50
CA TYR A 303 -1.64 -14.52 -1.88
C TYR A 303 -1.86 -13.22 -2.66
N PRO A 304 -1.46 -13.15 -3.94
CA PRO A 304 -1.71 -11.98 -4.80
C PRO A 304 -3.19 -11.57 -4.89
N VAL A 305 -4.11 -12.55 -4.90
CA VAL A 305 -5.57 -12.34 -4.95
C VAL A 305 -6.06 -11.46 -3.79
N MET A 306 -5.45 -11.58 -2.60
CA MET A 306 -5.78 -10.72 -1.45
C MET A 306 -5.46 -9.25 -1.74
N THR A 307 -4.39 -8.98 -2.49
CA THR A 307 -4.00 -7.62 -2.91
C THR A 307 -4.87 -7.14 -4.05
N GLU A 308 -5.21 -8.04 -4.99
CA GLU A 308 -6.03 -7.72 -6.16
C GLU A 308 -7.37 -7.11 -5.75
N TRP A 309 -7.99 -7.65 -4.70
CA TRP A 309 -9.16 -7.06 -4.07
C TRP A 309 -8.97 -5.55 -3.85
N TYR A 310 -7.90 -5.12 -3.18
CA TYR A 310 -7.59 -3.70 -2.93
C TYR A 310 -7.20 -2.88 -4.16
N THR A 311 -6.96 -3.49 -5.31
CA THR A 311 -6.64 -2.79 -6.57
C THR A 311 -7.84 -2.67 -7.51
N ASN A 312 -8.97 -3.29 -7.15
CA ASN A 312 -10.19 -3.31 -7.96
C ASN A 312 -10.60 -1.88 -8.39
N GLY A 313 -11.07 -1.72 -9.63
CA GLY A 313 -11.33 -0.40 -10.23
C GLY A 313 -10.09 0.38 -10.65
N GLY A 314 -8.90 0.15 -10.08
CA GLY A 314 -7.68 0.90 -10.41
C GLY A 314 -7.13 0.61 -11.80
N LYS A 315 -7.12 -0.67 -12.22
CA LYS A 315 -6.78 -1.05 -13.62
C LYS A 315 -7.79 -0.46 -14.61
N LEU A 316 -9.09 -0.52 -14.28
CA LEU A 316 -10.17 0.03 -15.11
C LEU A 316 -10.08 1.56 -15.22
N ALA A 317 -9.71 2.25 -14.13
CA ALA A 317 -9.47 3.70 -14.13
C ALA A 317 -8.24 4.05 -15.00
N SER A 318 -7.12 3.33 -14.84
CA SER A 318 -5.93 3.51 -15.70
C SER A 318 -6.25 3.30 -17.18
N LEU A 319 -7.03 2.26 -17.50
CA LEU A 319 -7.49 2.00 -18.87
C LEU A 319 -8.42 3.10 -19.38
N ARG A 320 -9.33 3.61 -18.55
CA ARG A 320 -10.20 4.74 -18.92
C ARG A 320 -9.41 6.01 -19.17
N ASP A 321 -8.42 6.34 -18.34
CA ASP A 321 -7.58 7.52 -18.54
C ASP A 321 -6.82 7.44 -19.87
N LEU A 322 -6.35 6.24 -20.28
CA LEU A 322 -5.78 6.01 -21.61
C LEU A 322 -6.82 6.09 -22.74
N MET A 323 -8.06 5.65 -22.50
CA MET A 323 -9.15 5.73 -23.49
C MET A 323 -9.68 7.15 -23.67
N VAL A 324 -9.55 8.01 -22.66
CA VAL A 324 -9.98 9.41 -22.71
C VAL A 324 -9.00 10.26 -23.52
N ASP A 325 -7.70 9.95 -23.51
CA ASP A 325 -6.72 10.61 -24.37
C ASP A 325 -6.51 9.86 -25.71
N GLN A 326 -7.36 10.17 -26.69
CA GLN A 326 -7.28 9.59 -28.04
C GLN A 326 -5.93 9.82 -28.74
N LYS A 327 -5.21 10.90 -28.39
CA LYS A 327 -3.89 11.18 -28.98
C LYS A 327 -2.83 10.26 -28.40
N VAL A 328 -2.85 10.04 -27.09
CA VAL A 328 -1.95 9.09 -26.42
C VAL A 328 -2.26 7.65 -26.83
N GLN A 329 -3.53 7.28 -26.96
CA GLN A 329 -3.91 5.95 -27.44
C GLN A 329 -3.41 5.70 -28.86
N LYS A 330 -3.59 6.67 -29.77
CA LYS A 330 -3.10 6.59 -31.14
C LYS A 330 -1.56 6.50 -31.17
N ALA A 331 -0.87 7.33 -30.40
CA ALA A 331 0.59 7.31 -30.30
C ALA A 331 1.12 5.97 -29.76
N LEU A 332 0.50 5.40 -28.72
CA LEU A 332 0.89 4.10 -28.18
C LEU A 332 0.63 2.95 -29.16
N ASN A 333 -0.50 2.98 -29.87
CA ASN A 333 -0.80 1.98 -30.90
C ASN A 333 0.17 2.09 -32.07
N ASP A 334 0.52 3.30 -32.50
CA ASP A 334 1.50 3.54 -33.55
C ASP A 334 2.90 3.07 -33.13
N ILE A 335 3.34 3.41 -31.91
CA ILE A 335 4.63 2.95 -31.35
C ILE A 335 4.68 1.43 -31.22
N ASN A 336 3.60 0.80 -30.73
CA ASN A 336 3.54 -0.66 -30.62
C ASN A 336 3.58 -1.31 -32.00
N ALA A 337 2.79 -0.83 -32.96
CA ALA A 337 2.80 -1.35 -34.33
C ALA A 337 4.18 -1.19 -34.99
N GLU A 338 4.85 -0.06 -34.77
CA GLU A 338 6.19 0.22 -35.30
C GLU A 338 7.23 -0.72 -34.67
N THR A 339 7.19 -0.89 -33.35
CA THR A 339 8.10 -1.79 -32.62
C THR A 339 7.91 -3.23 -33.06
N THR A 340 6.65 -3.69 -33.18
CA THR A 340 6.31 -5.02 -33.68
C THR A 340 6.78 -5.22 -35.11
N ALA A 341 6.52 -4.25 -36.00
CA ALA A 341 6.95 -4.32 -37.40
C ALA A 341 8.48 -4.35 -37.54
N ASN A 342 9.19 -3.51 -36.79
CA ASN A 342 10.66 -3.53 -36.72
C ASN A 342 11.18 -4.89 -36.29
N LYS A 343 10.55 -5.52 -35.29
CA LYS A 343 10.98 -6.83 -34.80
C LYS A 343 10.74 -7.95 -35.82
N ILE A 344 9.55 -7.99 -36.44
CA ILE A 344 9.24 -8.96 -37.50
C ILE A 344 10.17 -8.73 -38.69
N PHE A 345 10.34 -7.49 -39.15
CA PHE A 345 11.22 -7.15 -40.25
C PHE A 345 12.65 -7.64 -39.98
N LYS A 346 13.18 -7.36 -38.78
CA LYS A 346 14.50 -7.85 -38.37
C LYS A 346 14.58 -9.39 -38.36
N GLN A 347 13.55 -10.09 -37.88
CA GLN A 347 13.54 -11.56 -37.88
C GLN A 347 13.60 -12.16 -39.30
N TRP A 348 13.05 -11.50 -40.31
CA TRP A 348 13.02 -11.97 -41.69
C TRP A 348 14.21 -11.49 -42.53
N HIS A 349 14.69 -10.26 -42.32
CA HIS A 349 15.69 -9.59 -43.17
C HIS A 349 17.10 -9.51 -42.57
N SER A 350 17.34 -10.11 -41.41
CA SER A 350 18.68 -10.18 -40.82
C SER A 350 19.25 -11.60 -40.85
N ASP A 351 20.56 -11.70 -40.67
CA ASP A 351 21.28 -12.98 -40.52
C ASP A 351 21.25 -13.51 -39.07
N GLU A 352 20.40 -12.95 -38.21
CA GLU A 352 20.30 -13.39 -36.81
C GLU A 352 19.83 -14.85 -36.72
N LYS A 353 20.47 -15.63 -35.86
CA LYS A 353 20.00 -16.98 -35.52
C LYS A 353 18.66 -16.88 -34.78
N LEU A 354 17.78 -17.82 -35.07
CA LEU A 354 16.45 -17.96 -34.49
C LEU A 354 16.21 -19.43 -34.14
N SER A 355 15.69 -19.67 -32.93
CA SER A 355 15.20 -20.97 -32.47
C SER A 355 13.67 -20.93 -32.32
N GLY A 356 13.08 -22.00 -31.80
CA GLY A 356 11.64 -22.22 -31.79
C GLY A 356 11.12 -22.74 -33.14
N THR A 357 9.92 -23.32 -33.12
CA THR A 357 9.32 -23.98 -34.29
C THR A 357 9.18 -23.05 -35.50
N HIS A 358 8.67 -21.83 -35.29
CA HIS A 358 8.55 -20.83 -36.35
C HIS A 358 9.89 -20.15 -36.65
N GLY A 359 10.75 -19.93 -35.65
CA GLY A 359 12.07 -19.35 -35.88
C GLY A 359 12.94 -20.19 -36.82
N LYS A 360 12.94 -21.51 -36.62
CA LYS A 360 13.59 -22.47 -37.53
C LYS A 360 12.98 -22.45 -38.93
N ALA A 361 11.66 -22.30 -39.02
CA ALA A 361 10.95 -22.18 -40.30
C ALA A 361 11.34 -20.87 -41.02
N ILE A 362 11.44 -19.74 -40.31
CA ILE A 362 11.88 -18.46 -40.86
C ILE A 362 13.28 -18.61 -41.49
N ILE A 363 14.25 -19.18 -40.77
CA ILE A 363 15.62 -19.37 -41.29
C ILE A 363 15.60 -20.13 -42.62
N LYS A 364 14.80 -21.20 -42.73
CA LYS A 364 14.66 -21.97 -43.96
C LYS A 364 14.00 -21.18 -45.10
N MET A 365 13.10 -20.25 -44.77
CA MET A 365 12.36 -19.43 -45.74
C MET A 365 13.05 -18.10 -46.08
N ARG A 366 14.16 -17.71 -45.45
CA ARG A 366 14.85 -16.44 -45.75
C ARG A 366 15.38 -16.35 -47.19
N GLY A 367 15.56 -17.48 -47.87
CA GLY A 367 15.93 -17.51 -49.30
C GLY A 367 14.76 -17.23 -50.26
N ASP A 368 13.51 -17.40 -49.81
CA ASP A 368 12.29 -17.14 -50.57
C ASP A 368 11.24 -16.48 -49.67
N VAL A 369 11.44 -15.18 -49.41
CA VAL A 369 10.67 -14.43 -48.42
C VAL A 369 9.22 -14.24 -48.90
N PRO A 370 8.20 -14.71 -48.15
CA PRO A 370 6.81 -14.52 -48.53
C PRO A 370 6.43 -13.04 -48.65
N THR A 371 5.52 -12.72 -49.57
CA THR A 371 5.10 -11.34 -49.89
C THR A 371 4.67 -10.53 -48.66
N ILE A 372 4.05 -11.17 -47.66
CA ILE A 372 3.60 -10.50 -46.43
C ILE A 372 4.76 -9.99 -45.55
N TYR A 373 5.97 -10.50 -45.76
CA TYR A 373 7.20 -10.09 -45.06
C TYR A 373 8.20 -9.37 -45.98
N SER A 374 7.79 -9.00 -47.20
CA SER A 374 8.68 -8.48 -48.26
C SER A 374 9.35 -7.15 -47.91
N SER A 375 8.64 -6.23 -47.26
CA SER A 375 9.14 -4.90 -46.90
C SER A 375 8.58 -4.44 -45.56
N TRP A 376 9.26 -3.47 -44.95
CA TRP A 376 8.86 -2.90 -43.68
C TRP A 376 7.44 -2.30 -43.74
N ASP A 377 7.11 -1.56 -44.80
CA ASP A 377 5.80 -0.92 -44.97
C ASP A 377 4.66 -1.95 -45.07
N VAL A 378 4.89 -3.06 -45.77
CA VAL A 378 3.91 -4.16 -45.89
C VAL A 378 3.67 -4.83 -44.54
N ILE A 379 4.73 -5.07 -43.78
CA ILE A 379 4.65 -5.64 -42.42
C ILE A 379 3.92 -4.67 -41.49
N TYR A 380 4.29 -3.38 -41.50
CA TYR A 380 3.68 -2.36 -40.65
C TYR A 380 2.17 -2.22 -40.92
N LYS A 381 1.77 -2.22 -42.20
CA LYS A 381 0.36 -2.21 -42.59
C LYS A 381 -0.36 -3.48 -42.11
N ALA A 382 0.23 -4.65 -42.30
CA ALA A 382 -0.35 -5.91 -41.85
C ALA A 382 -0.48 -6.01 -40.32
N VAL A 383 0.46 -5.42 -39.56
CA VAL A 383 0.38 -5.31 -38.10
C VAL A 383 -0.73 -4.35 -37.67
N LYS A 384 -0.85 -3.19 -38.30
CA LYS A 384 -1.94 -2.22 -38.03
C LYS A 384 -3.32 -2.78 -38.32
N GLU A 385 -3.45 -3.57 -39.37
CA GLU A 385 -4.69 -4.26 -39.75
C GLU A 385 -4.96 -5.52 -38.90
N GLY A 386 -4.05 -5.90 -37.99
CA GLY A 386 -4.19 -7.07 -37.13
C GLY A 386 -3.99 -8.42 -37.84
N LYS A 387 -3.53 -8.42 -39.10
CA LYS A 387 -3.24 -9.63 -39.89
C LYS A 387 -1.94 -10.31 -39.48
N LEU A 388 -0.99 -9.53 -38.95
CA LEU A 388 0.23 -10.02 -38.33
C LEU A 388 0.27 -9.58 -36.87
N THR A 389 0.49 -10.54 -35.98
CA THR A 389 0.69 -10.30 -34.56
C THR A 389 2.00 -10.95 -34.13
N LEU A 390 2.65 -10.33 -33.15
CA LEU A 390 3.86 -10.87 -32.52
C LEU A 390 3.85 -10.47 -31.05
N HIS A 391 3.74 -11.47 -30.19
CA HIS A 391 3.66 -11.29 -28.75
C HIS A 391 4.94 -11.82 -28.10
N GLY A 392 5.73 -10.94 -27.49
CA GLY A 392 6.96 -11.31 -26.78
C GLY A 392 6.72 -11.65 -25.31
N SER A 393 7.29 -12.76 -24.86
CA SER A 393 7.48 -13.10 -23.45
C SER A 393 8.97 -13.01 -23.08
N MET A 394 9.32 -13.36 -21.84
CA MET A 394 10.73 -13.41 -21.43
C MET A 394 11.52 -14.54 -22.11
N HIS A 395 10.85 -15.57 -22.64
CA HIS A 395 11.48 -16.81 -23.14
C HIS A 395 11.24 -17.08 -24.63
N SER A 396 10.27 -16.42 -25.27
CA SER A 396 10.01 -16.54 -26.71
C SER A 396 9.09 -15.43 -27.23
N TYR A 397 8.99 -15.28 -28.55
CA TYR A 397 7.91 -14.60 -29.24
C TYR A 397 6.90 -15.60 -29.81
N CYS A 398 5.63 -15.19 -29.90
CA CYS A 398 4.53 -15.99 -30.43
C CYS A 398 3.77 -15.23 -31.52
N LYS A 399 3.54 -15.88 -32.66
CA LYS A 399 2.68 -15.36 -33.74
C LYS A 399 1.19 -15.61 -33.51
N SER A 400 0.80 -16.67 -32.81
CA SER A 400 -0.63 -17.01 -32.59
C SER A 400 -1.34 -16.04 -31.65
N GLY A 401 -0.62 -15.26 -30.84
CA GLY A 401 -1.22 -14.31 -29.90
C GLY A 401 -2.30 -14.96 -29.02
N TYR A 402 -3.53 -14.46 -29.11
CA TYR A 402 -4.68 -14.94 -28.34
C TYR A 402 -5.27 -16.28 -28.81
N ASP A 403 -4.87 -16.78 -29.99
CA ASP A 403 -5.24 -18.10 -30.49
C ASP A 403 -4.34 -19.22 -29.93
N CYS A 404 -3.39 -18.87 -29.04
CA CYS A 404 -2.55 -19.79 -28.29
C CYS A 404 -3.28 -20.30 -27.04
N ASP A 405 -3.09 -21.58 -26.68
CA ASP A 405 -3.56 -22.14 -25.40
C ASP A 405 -2.90 -21.49 -24.16
N MET A 406 -1.77 -20.79 -24.38
CA MET A 406 -0.99 -20.07 -23.39
C MET A 406 -0.36 -20.95 -22.29
N ASP A 407 -0.34 -22.27 -22.47
CA ASP A 407 0.28 -23.21 -21.52
C ASP A 407 1.78 -22.90 -21.31
N GLY A 408 2.42 -22.40 -22.36
CA GLY A 408 3.81 -21.95 -22.35
C GLY A 408 4.13 -20.77 -21.42
N VAL A 409 3.13 -20.03 -20.91
CA VAL A 409 3.34 -18.93 -19.95
C VAL A 409 3.75 -19.46 -18.58
N VAL A 410 3.18 -20.59 -18.16
CA VAL A 410 3.51 -21.26 -16.88
C VAL A 410 4.64 -22.26 -17.08
N THR A 411 4.70 -22.88 -18.26
CA THR A 411 5.57 -24.02 -18.56
C THR A 411 6.37 -23.74 -19.84
N PRO A 412 7.48 -22.96 -19.75
CA PRO A 412 8.17 -22.37 -20.91
C PRO A 412 8.67 -23.39 -21.95
N GLN A 413 8.90 -24.65 -21.57
CA GLN A 413 9.39 -25.68 -22.48
C GLN A 413 8.44 -25.93 -23.66
N PHE A 414 7.13 -25.72 -23.47
CA PHE A 414 6.15 -25.85 -24.54
C PHE A 414 6.29 -24.78 -25.62
N CYS A 415 7.01 -23.69 -25.34
CA CYS A 415 7.33 -22.69 -26.35
C CYS A 415 8.58 -23.03 -27.17
N VAL A 416 9.40 -24.02 -26.82
CA VAL A 416 10.53 -24.43 -27.67
C VAL A 416 10.02 -25.27 -28.84
N ASP A 417 9.31 -26.35 -28.53
CA ASP A 417 8.69 -27.26 -29.50
C ASP A 417 7.17 -27.06 -29.55
N CYS A 418 6.76 -25.80 -29.80
CA CYS A 418 5.36 -25.40 -29.76
C CYS A 418 4.53 -26.06 -30.87
N GLY A 419 3.51 -26.83 -30.48
CA GLY A 419 2.63 -27.58 -31.39
C GLY A 419 1.84 -26.73 -32.38
N SER A 420 1.59 -25.45 -32.05
CA SER A 420 0.97 -24.48 -32.97
C SER A 420 1.94 -23.92 -34.02
N GLY A 421 3.22 -24.33 -33.99
CA GLY A 421 4.22 -23.94 -34.98
C GLY A 421 4.55 -22.45 -35.00
N SER A 422 4.24 -21.72 -33.92
CA SER A 422 4.18 -20.25 -33.92
C SER A 422 5.23 -19.56 -33.03
N SER A 423 6.14 -20.33 -32.43
CA SER A 423 7.16 -19.82 -31.52
C SER A 423 8.45 -19.41 -32.23
N ILE A 424 9.00 -18.26 -31.84
CA ILE A 424 10.26 -17.70 -32.34
C ILE A 424 11.12 -17.31 -31.14
N ILE A 425 12.37 -17.74 -31.08
CA ILE A 425 13.30 -17.43 -30.00
C ILE A 425 14.52 -16.75 -30.62
N ASP A 426 14.86 -15.55 -30.16
CA ASP A 426 16.08 -14.84 -30.56
C ASP A 426 17.22 -15.01 -29.53
N GLU A 427 18.38 -14.41 -29.81
CA GLU A 427 19.56 -14.49 -28.96
C GLU A 427 19.32 -13.95 -27.54
N GLN A 428 18.49 -12.92 -27.38
CA GLN A 428 18.17 -12.36 -26.08
C GLN A 428 17.36 -13.36 -25.24
N GLN A 429 16.38 -14.03 -25.83
CA GLN A 429 15.64 -15.10 -25.14
C GLN A 429 16.51 -16.35 -24.93
N ALA A 430 17.44 -16.64 -25.84
CA ALA A 430 18.40 -17.73 -25.66
C ALA A 430 19.27 -17.55 -24.39
N LYS A 431 19.69 -16.31 -24.09
CA LYS A 431 20.38 -15.97 -22.83
C LYS A 431 19.50 -16.22 -21.59
N TRP A 432 18.19 -15.98 -21.70
CA TRP A 432 17.25 -16.35 -20.64
C TRP A 432 17.21 -17.87 -20.43
N TRP A 433 17.16 -18.64 -21.52
CA TRP A 433 17.20 -20.11 -21.49
C TRP A 433 18.51 -20.65 -20.89
N GLN A 434 19.65 -20.05 -21.21
CA GLN A 434 20.94 -20.39 -20.59
C GLN A 434 20.91 -20.15 -19.07
N LYS A 435 20.40 -19.00 -18.62
CA LYS A 435 20.27 -18.71 -17.19
C LYS A 435 19.32 -19.69 -16.50
N LYS A 436 18.21 -20.05 -17.17
CA LYS A 436 17.24 -21.02 -16.67
C LYS A 436 17.87 -22.41 -16.53
N HIS A 437 18.64 -22.84 -17.52
CA HIS A 437 19.42 -24.08 -17.47
C HIS A 437 20.35 -24.12 -16.24
N LEU A 438 21.22 -23.12 -16.11
CA LEU A 438 22.18 -23.04 -15.00
C LEU A 438 21.48 -23.07 -13.62
N SER A 439 20.37 -22.34 -13.50
CA SER A 439 19.58 -22.30 -12.26
C SER A 439 18.96 -23.66 -11.93
N LEU A 440 18.38 -24.34 -12.91
CA LEU A 440 17.74 -25.64 -12.69
C LEU A 440 18.76 -26.74 -12.40
N VAL A 441 19.89 -26.75 -13.10
CA VAL A 441 20.97 -27.72 -12.84
C VAL A 441 21.58 -27.50 -11.45
N ALA A 442 21.79 -26.25 -11.03
CA ALA A 442 22.27 -25.96 -9.68
C ALA A 442 21.26 -26.41 -8.60
N TYR A 443 19.96 -26.19 -8.86
CA TYR A 443 18.89 -26.61 -7.95
C TYR A 443 18.81 -28.14 -7.84
N MET A 444 18.85 -28.86 -8.97
CA MET A 444 18.82 -30.33 -8.98
C MET A 444 20.07 -30.98 -8.39
N LYS A 445 21.17 -30.25 -8.24
CA LYS A 445 22.40 -30.70 -7.56
C LYS A 445 22.45 -30.33 -6.07
N SER A 446 21.46 -29.62 -5.56
CA SER A 446 21.39 -29.27 -4.12
C SER A 446 20.85 -30.45 -3.31
N ASP A 447 21.22 -30.53 -2.02
CA ASP A 447 20.79 -31.57 -1.06
C ASP A 447 19.31 -31.43 -0.62
N GLU A 448 18.47 -30.82 -1.45
CA GLU A 448 17.03 -30.69 -1.19
C GLU A 448 16.28 -31.94 -1.69
N ASP A 449 15.32 -32.43 -0.90
CA ASP A 449 14.42 -33.52 -1.30
C ASP A 449 13.48 -33.04 -2.42
N ILE A 450 13.82 -33.37 -3.67
CA ILE A 450 13.01 -33.09 -4.86
C ILE A 450 12.17 -34.32 -5.19
N SER A 451 10.86 -34.15 -5.37
CA SER A 451 9.99 -35.26 -5.77
C SER A 451 10.26 -35.74 -7.20
N VAL A 452 9.98 -37.00 -7.50
CA VAL A 452 10.15 -37.60 -8.85
C VAL A 452 9.38 -36.81 -9.94
N SER A 453 8.21 -36.27 -9.58
CA SER A 453 7.40 -35.44 -10.48
C SER A 453 8.07 -34.09 -10.79
N GLU A 454 8.61 -33.43 -9.77
CA GLU A 454 9.34 -32.17 -9.92
C GLU A 454 10.64 -32.38 -10.71
N GLN A 455 11.37 -33.46 -10.43
CA GLN A 455 12.58 -33.83 -11.15
C GLN A 455 12.29 -34.05 -12.63
N SER A 456 11.22 -34.79 -12.96
CA SER A 456 10.79 -35.01 -14.35
C SER A 456 10.44 -33.69 -15.05
N HIS A 457 9.71 -32.80 -14.36
CA HIS A 457 9.37 -31.49 -14.89
C HIS A 457 10.61 -30.61 -15.14
N TYR A 458 11.57 -30.58 -14.23
CA TYR A 458 12.81 -29.83 -14.40
C TYR A 458 13.70 -30.38 -15.52
N ILE A 459 13.78 -31.71 -15.67
CA ILE A 459 14.51 -32.34 -16.78
C ILE A 459 13.94 -31.89 -18.12
N THR A 460 12.62 -31.84 -18.28
CA THR A 460 12.01 -31.37 -19.55
C THR A 460 12.37 -29.92 -19.87
N GLN A 461 12.43 -29.05 -18.85
CA GLN A 461 12.86 -27.65 -19.02
C GLN A 461 14.35 -27.51 -19.34
N VAL A 462 15.19 -28.32 -18.69
CA VAL A 462 16.63 -28.36 -18.96
C VAL A 462 16.88 -28.78 -20.40
N ARG A 463 16.26 -29.87 -20.87
CA ARG A 463 16.38 -30.33 -22.26
C ARG A 463 15.90 -29.28 -23.27
N ALA A 464 14.79 -28.59 -22.98
CA ALA A 464 14.31 -27.50 -23.82
C ALA A 464 15.32 -26.35 -23.88
N ALA A 465 15.95 -26.01 -22.74
CA ALA A 465 17.00 -25.00 -22.68
C ALA A 465 18.25 -25.43 -23.47
N GLU A 466 18.67 -26.69 -23.35
CA GLU A 466 19.79 -27.27 -24.11
C GLU A 466 19.55 -27.23 -25.62
N ASN A 467 18.33 -27.53 -26.07
CA ASN A 467 17.96 -27.41 -27.47
C ASN A 467 18.11 -25.98 -27.98
N VAL A 468 17.62 -24.99 -27.23
CA VAL A 468 17.79 -23.57 -27.58
C VAL A 468 19.27 -23.17 -27.57
N MET A 469 20.03 -23.54 -26.54
CA MET A 469 21.46 -23.23 -26.47
C MET A 469 22.23 -23.86 -27.64
N ARG A 470 21.88 -25.08 -28.05
CA ARG A 470 22.44 -25.76 -29.23
C ARG A 470 22.14 -25.01 -30.53
N ASP A 471 20.89 -24.56 -30.72
CA ASP A 471 20.50 -23.79 -31.91
C ASP A 471 21.27 -22.45 -32.04
N PHE A 472 21.79 -21.92 -30.94
CA PHE A 472 22.57 -20.69 -30.89
C PHE A 472 24.09 -20.90 -30.77
N ASP A 473 24.57 -22.15 -30.80
CA ASP A 473 25.98 -22.52 -30.55
C ASP A 473 26.53 -22.01 -29.20
N MET A 474 25.66 -21.92 -28.19
CA MET A 474 26.05 -21.51 -26.84
C MET A 474 26.67 -22.70 -26.09
N PRO A 475 27.79 -22.52 -25.38
CA PRO A 475 28.41 -23.61 -24.63
C PRO A 475 27.55 -23.99 -23.40
N PHE A 476 27.32 -25.28 -23.22
CA PHE A 476 26.70 -25.85 -22.02
C PHE A 476 27.23 -27.28 -21.78
N VAL A 477 27.09 -27.75 -20.53
CA VAL A 477 27.35 -29.15 -20.16
C VAL A 477 25.99 -29.85 -20.14
N PRO A 478 25.78 -30.90 -20.96
CA PRO A 478 24.53 -31.68 -20.93
C PRO A 478 24.24 -32.22 -19.53
N PHE A 479 22.99 -32.08 -19.09
CA PHE A 479 22.55 -32.63 -17.83
C PHE A 479 22.18 -34.11 -17.99
N GLU A 480 23.00 -34.99 -17.43
CA GLU A 480 22.69 -36.41 -17.30
C GLU A 480 21.91 -36.66 -16.00
N PRO A 481 20.64 -37.09 -16.07
CA PRO A 481 19.88 -37.41 -14.86
C PRO A 481 20.40 -38.73 -14.27
N ASP A 482 20.67 -38.75 -12.96
CA ASP A 482 20.91 -39.98 -12.21
C ASP A 482 19.64 -40.83 -12.20
N LEU A 483 19.45 -41.66 -13.23
CA LEU A 483 18.40 -42.66 -13.28
C LEU A 483 18.76 -43.79 -12.31
N LYS A 484 18.44 -43.61 -11.02
CA LYS A 484 18.25 -44.76 -10.13
C LYS A 484 17.00 -45.49 -10.59
N VAL A 485 17.18 -46.44 -11.51
CA VAL A 485 16.15 -47.42 -11.86
C VAL A 485 15.93 -48.27 -10.61
N THR A 486 14.95 -47.89 -9.78
CA THR A 486 14.35 -48.84 -8.84
C THR A 486 13.62 -49.86 -9.70
N ASN A 487 14.27 -51.01 -9.91
CA ASN A 487 13.58 -52.22 -10.35
C ASN A 487 12.42 -52.46 -9.39
N LEU A 488 11.19 -52.34 -9.90
CA LEU A 488 9.96 -52.73 -9.22
C LEU A 488 9.88 -54.24 -9.05
#